data_AF-A0A660A565-F1
#
_entry.id   AF-A0A660A565-F1
#
_cell.length_a   1.000
_cell.length_b   1.000
_cell.length_c   1.000
_cell.angle_alpha   90.00
_cell.angle_beta   90.00
_cell.angle_gamma   90.00
#
_symmetry.space_group_name_H-M   'P 1'
#
loop_
_entity.id
_entity.type
_entity.pdbx_description
1 polymer ?
#
loop_
_entity_poly.entity_id
_entity_poly.type
_entity_poly.pdbx_seq_one_letter_code
_entity_poly.pdbx_strand_id
1 'polypeptide(L)' 'MTSCKRTFVPQIDARDCGIAALASIAKFYGSDYSLTHLRELAKTNKEGTTTLGIVKAAKEMGFEKNISSLEIQIPPLK' A
#
# COMPACT_ATOMS: atom_id res chain seq x y z
N MET A 1 -19.43 15.76 5.89
CA MET A 1 -19.23 14.66 6.86
C MET A 1 -18.61 13.49 6.13
N THR A 2 -17.29 13.45 6.01
CA THR A 2 -16.58 12.34 5.37
C THR A 2 -16.70 11.13 6.28
N SER A 3 -17.62 10.23 5.94
CA SER A 3 -17.78 8.93 6.60
C SER A 3 -16.40 8.28 6.71
N CYS A 4 -15.95 7.99 7.94
CA CYS A 4 -14.76 7.18 8.18
C CYS A 4 -15.05 5.77 7.66
N LYS A 5 -14.94 5.59 6.33
CA LYS A 5 -14.96 4.27 5.72
C LYS A 5 -13.87 3.47 6.42
N ARG A 6 -14.22 2.30 6.95
CA ARG A 6 -13.26 1.34 7.50
C ARG A 6 -12.35 0.91 6.36
N THR A 7 -11.22 1.59 6.23
CA THR A 7 -10.19 1.32 5.23
C THR A 7 -9.08 0.44 5.78
N PHE A 8 -9.17 0.08 7.06
CA PHE A 8 -8.26 -0.88 7.69
C PHE A 8 -8.36 -2.25 7.02
N VAL A 9 -7.22 -2.73 6.52
CA VAL A 9 -7.04 -4.08 6.00
C VAL A 9 -6.15 -4.84 7.01
N PRO A 10 -6.66 -5.90 7.65
CA PRO A 10 -5.85 -6.70 8.56
C PRO A 10 -4.78 -7.47 7.78
N GLN A 11 -3.59 -7.58 8.37
CA GLN A 11 -2.56 -8.49 7.86
C GLN A 11 -2.99 -9.95 8.06
N ILE A 12 -2.74 -10.79 7.06
CA ILE A 12 -3.06 -12.23 7.12
C ILE A 12 -1.83 -12.99 7.63
N ASP A 13 -0.66 -12.70 7.07
CA ASP A 13 0.61 -13.26 7.50
C ASP A 13 1.45 -12.22 8.26
N ALA A 14 2.33 -12.69 9.15
CA ALA A 14 3.23 -11.83 9.93
C ALA A 14 4.13 -10.92 9.07
N ARG A 15 4.33 -11.31 7.80
CA ARG A 15 5.17 -10.65 6.80
C ARG A 15 4.45 -9.60 5.96
N ASP A 16 3.14 -9.44 6.13
CA ASP A 16 2.34 -8.51 5.31
C ASP A 16 2.14 -7.14 5.93
N CYS A 17 2.79 -6.81 7.04
CA CYS A 17 2.57 -5.53 7.72
C CYS A 17 2.70 -4.32 6.77
N GLY A 18 3.69 -4.33 5.88
CA GLY A 18 3.87 -3.29 4.86
C GLY A 18 2.82 -3.31 3.74
N ILE A 19 2.35 -4.49 3.35
CA ILE A 19 1.36 -4.66 2.28
C ILE A 19 -0.04 -4.31 2.78
N ALA A 20 -0.40 -4.74 3.97
CA ALA A 20 -1.66 -4.43 4.63
C ALA A 20 -1.80 -2.93 4.86
N ALA A 21 -0.71 -2.25 5.22
CA ALA A 21 -0.66 -0.79 5.29
C ALA A 21 -0.92 -0.15 3.91
N LEU A 22 -0.25 -0.61 2.86
CA LEU A 22 -0.45 -0.09 1.50
C LEU A 22 -1.88 -0.34 0.99
N ALA A 23 -2.44 -1.53 1.25
CA ALA A 23 -3.82 -1.89 0.91
C ALA A 23 -4.83 -1.00 1.64
N SER A 24 -4.55 -0.68 2.92
CA SER A 24 -5.41 0.20 3.71
C SER A 24 -5.44 1.62 3.15
N ILE A 25 -4.28 2.11 2.71
CA ILE A 25 -4.15 3.42 2.06
C ILE A 25 -4.86 3.42 0.71
N ALA A 26 -4.65 2.40 -0.12
CA ALA A 26 -5.34 2.28 -1.41
C ALA A 26 -6.86 2.24 -1.26
N LYS A 27 -7.36 1.50 -0.26
CA LYS A 27 -8.79 1.43 0.07
C LYS A 27 -9.36 2.77 0.51
N PHE A 28 -8.54 3.59 1.19
CA PHE A 28 -8.91 4.96 1.54
C PHE A 28 -9.06 5.86 0.31
N TYR A 29 -8.22 5.67 -0.71
CA TYR A 29 -8.34 6.35 -2.00
C TYR A 29 -9.43 5.79 -2.93
N GLY A 30 -10.14 4.75 -2.50
CA GLY A 30 -11.22 4.13 -3.28
C GLY A 30 -10.77 3.00 -4.20
N SER A 31 -9.53 2.56 -4.10
CA SER A 31 -8.99 1.42 -4.86
C SER A 31 -8.92 0.18 -3.96
N ASP A 32 -9.59 -0.91 -4.34
CA ASP A 32 -9.53 -2.18 -3.61
C ASP A 32 -8.58 -3.15 -4.33
N TYR A 33 -7.49 -3.53 -3.66
CA TYR A 33 -6.47 -4.43 -4.19
C TYR A 33 -6.40 -5.69 -3.32
N SER A 34 -6.30 -6.86 -3.95
CA SER A 34 -6.10 -8.10 -3.22
C SER A 34 -4.70 -8.15 -2.61
N LEU A 35 -4.60 -8.65 -1.37
CA LEU A 35 -3.30 -8.81 -0.70
C LEU A 35 -2.34 -9.72 -1.48
N THR A 36 -2.86 -10.74 -2.15
CA THR A 36 -2.08 -11.63 -3.03
C THR A 36 -1.42 -10.85 -4.17
N HIS A 37 -2.18 -9.99 -4.85
CA HIS A 37 -1.64 -9.19 -5.95
C HIS A 37 -0.58 -8.21 -5.45
N LEU A 38 -0.81 -7.56 -4.31
CA LEU A 38 0.17 -6.66 -3.73
C LEU A 38 1.44 -7.39 -3.24
N ARG A 39 1.34 -8.64 -2.79
CA ARG A 39 2.51 -9.48 -2.46
C ARG A 39 3.36 -9.78 -3.68
N GLU A 40 2.73 -10.08 -4.81
CA GLU A 40 3.41 -10.32 -6.08
C GLU A 40 4.10 -9.05 -6.59
N LEU A 41 3.39 -7.92 -6.59
CA LEU A 41 3.92 -6.60 -6.97
C LEU A 41 5.11 -6.18 -6.10
N ALA A 42 4.99 -6.34 -4.78
CA ALA A 42 6.03 -5.96 -3.83
C ALA A 42 7.17 -7.00 -3.72
N LYS A 43 7.08 -8.12 -4.46
CA LYS A 43 8.00 -9.27 -4.42
C LYS A 43 8.30 -9.74 -3.00
N THR A 44 7.24 -9.90 -2.21
CA THR A 44 7.36 -10.26 -0.80
C THR A 44 7.83 -11.70 -0.66
N ASN A 45 9.01 -11.89 -0.08
CA ASN A 45 9.60 -13.21 0.15
C ASN A 45 9.27 -13.69 1.59
N LYS A 46 9.79 -14.86 2.00
CA LYS A 46 9.53 -15.42 3.34
C LYS A 46 10.00 -14.52 4.49
N GLU A 47 10.96 -13.63 4.24
CA GLU A 47 11.52 -12.72 5.25
C GLU A 47 10.70 -11.44 5.41
N GLY A 48 9.89 -11.09 4.40
CA GLY A 48 9.03 -9.92 4.43
C GLY A 48 9.04 -9.14 3.13
N THR A 49 8.57 -7.90 3.21
CA THR A 49 8.62 -6.95 2.11
C THR A 49 9.69 -5.92 2.39
N THR A 50 10.62 -5.75 1.44
CA THR A 50 11.63 -4.68 1.53
C THR A 50 11.00 -3.33 1.21
N THR A 51 11.56 -2.24 1.76
CA THR A 51 11.12 -0.87 1.45
C THR A 51 11.13 -0.60 -0.05
N LEU A 52 12.13 -1.11 -0.78
CA LEU A 52 12.21 -1.01 -2.24
C LEU A 52 11.07 -1.76 -2.95
N GLY A 53 10.66 -2.91 -2.44
CA GLY A 53 9.52 -3.67 -2.95
C GLY A 53 8.21 -2.91 -2.79
N ILE A 54 7.99 -2.32 -1.62
CA ILE A 54 6.81 -1.47 -1.35
C ILE A 54 6.78 -0.25 -2.28
N VAL A 55 7.92 0.42 -2.46
CA VAL A 55 8.05 1.56 -3.39
C VAL A 55 7.69 1.18 -4.82
N LYS A 56 8.17 0.02 -5.30
CA LYS A 56 7.85 -0.47 -6.64
C LYS A 56 6.37 -0.80 -6.78
N ALA A 57 5.79 -1.50 -5.81
CA ALA A 57 4.37 -1.81 -5.80
C ALA A 57 3.52 -0.53 -5.79
N ALA A 58 3.87 0.44 -4.95
CA ALA A 58 3.18 1.74 -4.89
C ALA A 58 3.25 2.49 -6.23
N LYS A 59 4.42 2.48 -6.90
CA LYS A 59 4.56 3.06 -8.24
C LYS A 59 3.69 2.36 -9.27
N GLU A 60 3.65 1.02 -9.28
CA GLU A 60 2.80 0.25 -10.19
C GLU A 60 1.30 0.46 -9.92
N MET A 61 0.93 0.76 -8.67
CA MET A 61 -0.44 1.17 -8.31
C MET A 61 -0.76 2.63 -8.69
N GLY A 62 0.20 3.40 -9.22
CA GLY A 62 0.01 4.80 -9.60
C GLY A 62 0.25 5.81 -8.47
N PHE A 63 0.84 5.39 -7.34
CA PHE A 63 1.33 6.33 -6.33
C PHE A 63 2.66 6.92 -6.79
N GLU A 64 2.59 7.97 -7.60
CA GLU A 64 3.75 8.74 -8.05
C GLU A 64 4.17 9.76 -6.99
N LYS A 65 4.98 9.35 -6.00
CA LYS A 65 5.82 10.34 -5.31
C LYS A 65 7.07 9.83 -4.61
N ASN A 66 8.02 10.75 -4.50
CA ASN A 66 9.40 10.56 -4.04
C ASN A 66 9.48 10.01 -2.61
N ILE A 67 9.77 8.72 -2.47
CA ILE A 67 9.90 8.02 -1.16
C ILE A 67 11.31 8.20 -0.55
N SER A 68 12.11 9.16 -1.01
CA SER A 68 13.47 9.41 -0.50
C SER A 68 13.52 10.16 0.84
N SER A 69 12.42 10.82 1.21
CA SER A 69 12.13 11.32 2.56
C SER A 69 10.65 11.10 2.79
N LEU A 70 10.23 10.84 4.04
CA LEU A 70 8.85 10.64 4.47
C LEU A 70 7.95 11.88 4.24
N GLU A 71 7.68 12.24 2.98
CA GLU A 71 6.67 13.21 2.59
C GLU A 71 5.78 12.57 1.53
N ILE A 72 4.75 11.88 2.03
CA ILE A 72 3.66 11.37 1.20
C ILE A 72 2.83 12.59 0.75
N GLN A 73 3.19 13.22 -0.36
CA GLN A 73 2.26 14.15 -1.01
C GLN A 73 1.36 13.36 -1.96
N ILE A 74 0.29 12.80 -1.42
CA ILE A 74 -0.78 12.23 -2.25
C ILE A 74 -1.28 13.29 -3.25
N PRO A 75 -1.47 12.96 -4.54
CA PRO A 75 -2.07 13.88 -5.51
C PRO A 75 -3.48 14.33 -5.05
N PRO A 76 -3.88 15.58 -5.37
CA PRO A 76 -5.17 16.09 -4.93
C PRO A 76 -6.31 15.26 -5.54
N LEU A 77 -7.21 14.81 -4.66
CA LEU A 77 -8.47 14.16 -4.98
C LEU A 77 -9.33 15.09 -5.86
N LYS A 78 -9.79 14.59 -7.02
CA LYS A 78 -10.95 15.18 -7.70
C LYS A 78 -12.23 14.85 -6.95
#